data_AF-A0A7R9N4X2-F1
#
_entry.id   AF-A0A7R9N4X2-F1
#
_cell.length_a   1.000
_cell.length_b   1.000
_cell.length_c   1.000
_cell.angle_alpha   90.00
_cell.angle_beta   90.00
_cell.angle_gamma   90.00
#
_symmetry.space_group_name_H-M   'P 1'
#
loop_
_entity.id
_entity.type
_entity.pdbx_description
1 polymer ?
#
loop_
_entity_poly.entity_id
_entity_poly.type
_entity_poly.pdbx_seq_one_letter_code
_entity_poly.pdbx_strand_id
1 'polypeptide(L)'
;MSFIRYKKFGNKEYAYEVTSYWDPEKKKPRQKTKYLGVVVDKEKKIFKKKSRERKEKLILDFGDTYFLNQFINRVTFFENLKKEMFLPLIFYRLCYPSAMRYARMWYEGNIVRKFFDVDISSQRISEFLEEIGDESIQREFFKEYIRQITPSEGIVIDTTALPNQINIPRSSWGWHNEEIEKQIKLLLVIDRSTSLPLFFRYIAGNIVDVSTLKATVEELSTLKATVEEVLLTLRNLKCKVYEDEIIVQELTKQQRKIFEKFSIMVPKSMGI
;
A
#
# COMPACT_ATOMS: atom_id res chain seq x y z
N MET A 1 -44.91 39.71 5.47
CA MET A 1 -45.91 38.85 6.15
C MET A 1 -46.08 37.56 5.34
N SER A 2 -46.11 36.41 6.00
CA SER A 2 -46.42 35.13 5.37
C SER A 2 -47.84 34.69 5.73
N PHE A 3 -48.51 33.99 4.82
CA PHE A 3 -49.82 33.40 5.07
C PHE A 3 -49.90 31.99 4.48
N ILE A 4 -50.80 31.16 5.01
CA ILE A 4 -51.01 29.80 4.51
C ILE A 4 -52.08 29.83 3.44
N ARG A 5 -51.75 29.34 2.25
CA ARG A 5 -52.67 29.14 1.14
C ARG A 5 -52.98 27.66 1.00
N TYR A 6 -54.27 27.33 1.02
CA TYR A 6 -54.77 25.99 0.76
C TYR A 6 -55.13 25.86 -0.73
N LYS A 7 -54.74 24.74 -1.34
CA LYS A 7 -55.13 24.39 -2.71
C LYS A 7 -55.69 22.97 -2.73
N LYS A 8 -56.87 22.80 -3.31
CA LYS A 8 -57.50 21.49 -3.52
C LYS A 8 -57.12 20.96 -4.89
N PHE A 9 -56.61 19.73 -4.93
CA PHE A 9 -56.31 18.99 -6.16
C PHE A 9 -56.95 17.61 -6.05
N GLY A 10 -57.99 17.35 -6.83
CA GLY A 10 -58.83 16.16 -6.68
C GLY A 10 -59.46 16.05 -5.29
N ASN A 11 -59.30 14.90 -4.65
CA ASN A 11 -59.84 14.63 -3.30
C ASN A 11 -58.90 15.06 -2.15
N LYS A 12 -57.75 15.67 -2.44
CA LYS A 12 -56.76 16.05 -1.43
C LYS A 12 -56.54 17.56 -1.41
N GLU A 13 -56.23 18.07 -0.23
CA GLU A 13 -55.95 19.48 0.00
C GLU A 13 -54.52 19.67 0.50
N TYR A 14 -53.87 20.70 0.00
CA TYR A 14 -52.44 20.93 0.15
C TYR A 14 -52.22 22.33 0.71
N ALA A 15 -51.38 22.44 1.74
CA ALA A 15 -51.02 23.70 2.36
C ALA A 15 -49.68 24.24 1.83
N TYR A 16 -49.64 25.53 1.53
CA TYR A 16 -48.46 26.26 1.09
C TYR A 16 -48.28 27.51 1.92
N GLU A 17 -47.08 27.71 2.47
CA GLU A 17 -46.69 28.99 3.06
C GLU A 17 -46.28 29.95 1.94
N VAL A 18 -46.99 31.07 1.81
CA VAL A 18 -46.75 32.08 0.80
C VAL A 18 -46.14 33.30 1.47
N THR A 19 -44.95 33.70 1.03
CA THR A 19 -44.26 34.90 1.50
C THR A 19 -44.10 35.87 0.34
N SER A 20 -44.63 37.08 0.48
CA SER A 20 -44.45 38.15 -0.50
C SER A 20 -43.12 38.86 -0.26
N TYR A 21 -42.40 39.19 -1.34
CA TYR A 21 -41.15 39.96 -1.33
C TYR A 21 -41.10 40.92 -2.52
N TRP A 22 -40.36 42.01 -2.41
CA TRP A 22 -40.10 42.92 -3.52
C TRP A 22 -38.95 42.39 -4.37
N ASP A 23 -39.14 42.26 -5.69
CA ASP A 23 -38.08 41.87 -6.63
C ASP A 23 -37.42 43.16 -7.19
N PRO A 24 -36.21 43.53 -6.74
CA PRO A 24 -35.58 44.79 -7.10
C PRO A 24 -35.14 44.86 -8.57
N GLU A 25 -34.83 43.73 -9.21
CA GLU A 25 -34.46 43.69 -10.64
C GLU A 25 -35.69 43.93 -11.52
N LYS A 26 -36.80 43.25 -11.20
CA LYS A 26 -38.04 43.34 -11.99
C LYS A 26 -38.96 44.47 -11.54
N LYS A 27 -38.58 45.21 -10.49
CA LYS A 27 -39.31 46.34 -9.89
C LYS A 27 -40.80 46.03 -9.64
N LYS A 28 -41.11 44.81 -9.18
CA LYS A 28 -42.48 44.34 -8.95
C LYS A 28 -42.56 43.45 -7.70
N PRO A 29 -43.71 43.43 -6.98
CA PRO A 29 -43.90 42.50 -5.88
C PRO A 29 -44.07 41.07 -6.40
N ARG A 30 -43.40 40.11 -5.76
CA ARG A 30 -43.46 38.68 -6.09
C ARG A 30 -43.72 37.84 -4.86
N GLN A 31 -44.07 36.57 -5.09
CA GLN A 31 -44.39 35.62 -4.02
C GLN A 31 -43.48 34.39 -4.12
N LYS A 32 -43.00 33.90 -2.97
CA LYS A 32 -42.32 32.61 -2.83
C LYS A 32 -43.26 31.67 -2.08
N THR A 33 -43.49 30.49 -2.66
CA THR A 33 -44.36 29.46 -2.07
C THR A 33 -43.55 28.29 -1.55
N LYS A 34 -43.73 27.90 -0.29
CA LYS A 34 -43.11 26.72 0.34
C LYS A 34 -44.18 25.70 0.68
N TYR A 35 -44.04 24.47 0.18
CA TYR A 35 -44.99 23.40 0.45
C TYR A 35 -44.91 22.91 1.90
N LEU A 36 -46.04 22.91 2.61
CA LEU A 36 -46.14 22.50 4.01
C LEU A 36 -46.57 21.03 4.16
N GLY A 37 -47.40 20.50 3.26
CA GLY A 37 -47.88 19.12 3.31
C GLY A 37 -49.33 18.98 2.83
N VAL A 38 -49.83 17.74 2.89
CA VAL A 38 -51.27 17.45 2.74
C VAL A 38 -51.95 17.87 4.04
N VAL A 39 -53.08 18.58 3.94
CA VAL A 39 -53.86 19.03 5.09
C VAL A 39 -54.50 17.83 5.78
N VAL A 40 -54.22 17.69 7.08
CA VAL A 40 -54.87 16.68 7.95
C VAL A 40 -55.96 17.35 8.78
N ASP A 41 -55.65 18.52 9.35
CA ASP A 41 -56.58 19.32 10.14
C ASP A 41 -56.32 20.81 9.85
N LYS A 42 -57.35 21.54 9.39
CA LYS A 42 -57.26 22.97 9.06
C LYS A 42 -57.23 23.85 10.29
N GLU A 43 -58.06 23.55 11.28
CA GLU A 43 -58.24 24.38 12.47
C GLU A 43 -56.98 24.35 13.33
N LYS A 44 -56.36 23.17 13.41
CA LYS A 44 -55.11 22.96 14.16
C LYS A 44 -53.85 23.18 13.33
N LYS A 45 -53.98 23.57 12.04
CA LYS A 45 -52.86 23.75 11.09
C LYS A 45 -51.90 22.54 11.02
N ILE A 46 -52.45 21.32 11.02
CA ILE A 46 -51.65 20.09 10.97
C ILE A 46 -51.50 19.64 9.52
N PHE A 47 -50.24 19.55 9.06
CA PHE A 47 -49.88 19.16 7.69
C PHE A 47 -48.98 17.92 7.69
N LYS A 48 -49.33 16.92 6.88
CA LYS A 48 -48.52 15.71 6.70
C LYS A 48 -47.71 15.84 5.42
N LYS A 49 -46.39 15.98 5.55
CA LYS A 49 -45.49 15.73 4.42
C LYS A 49 -45.46 14.23 4.17
N LYS A 50 -45.49 13.80 2.91
CA LYS A 50 -45.02 12.44 2.60
C LYS A 50 -43.56 12.41 3.05
N SER A 51 -43.29 11.66 4.12
CA SER A 51 -41.95 11.16 4.39
C SER A 51 -41.44 10.57 3.07
N ARG A 52 -40.29 11.03 2.59
CA ARG A 52 -39.60 10.27 1.55
C ARG A 52 -39.25 8.95 2.20
N GLU A 53 -39.99 7.89 1.89
CA GLU A 53 -39.60 6.54 2.26
C GLU A 53 -38.16 6.36 1.81
N ARG A 54 -37.26 6.19 2.77
CA ARG A 54 -35.87 5.88 2.48
C ARG A 54 -35.87 4.45 1.98
N LYS A 55 -35.86 4.28 0.66
CA LYS A 55 -35.67 2.97 0.05
C LYS A 55 -34.20 2.59 0.22
N GLU A 56 -33.96 1.57 1.04
CA GLU A 56 -32.68 0.91 1.14
C GLU A 56 -32.33 0.33 -0.23
N LYS A 57 -31.14 0.65 -0.74
CA LYS A 57 -30.67 0.18 -2.05
C LYS A 57 -29.62 -0.92 -1.93
N LEU A 58 -28.82 -0.88 -0.87
CA LEU A 58 -27.65 -1.71 -0.70
C LEU A 58 -27.24 -1.70 0.77
N ILE A 59 -26.88 -2.86 1.30
CA ILE A 59 -26.29 -3.06 2.62
C ILE A 59 -24.88 -3.60 2.38
N LEU A 60 -23.89 -3.06 3.09
CA LEU A 60 -22.48 -3.43 2.94
C LEU A 60 -21.84 -3.62 4.31
N ASP A 61 -20.89 -4.54 4.38
CA ASP A 61 -19.95 -4.64 5.50
C ASP A 61 -19.07 -3.38 5.54
N PHE A 62 -18.86 -2.82 6.73
CA PHE A 62 -18.29 -1.47 6.87
C PHE A 62 -17.13 -1.34 7.85
N GLY A 63 -17.26 -1.84 9.08
CA GLY A 63 -16.46 -1.37 10.21
C GLY A 63 -14.95 -1.57 10.06
N ASP A 64 -14.53 -2.79 9.77
CA ASP A 64 -13.13 -3.20 9.66
C ASP A 64 -12.37 -2.49 8.53
N THR A 65 -12.96 -2.54 7.35
CA THR A 65 -12.40 -2.02 6.11
C THR A 65 -12.45 -0.51 6.04
N TYR A 66 -13.48 0.13 6.59
CA TYR A 66 -13.49 1.58 6.79
C TYR A 66 -12.36 2.00 7.73
N PHE A 67 -12.18 1.29 8.84
CA PHE A 67 -11.07 1.57 9.76
C PHE A 67 -9.71 1.43 9.07
N LEU A 68 -9.47 0.35 8.33
CA LEU A 68 -8.23 0.15 7.57
C LEU A 68 -8.02 1.25 6.53
N ASN A 69 -9.07 1.67 5.82
CA ASN A 69 -8.98 2.77 4.85
C ASN A 69 -8.61 4.10 5.53
N GLN A 70 -9.22 4.42 6.67
CA GLN A 70 -8.86 5.61 7.45
C GLN A 70 -7.43 5.54 8.00
N PHE A 71 -7.00 4.35 8.43
CA PHE A 71 -5.64 4.12 8.90
C PHE A 71 -4.62 4.35 7.77
N ILE A 72 -4.81 3.72 6.61
CA ILE A 72 -3.90 3.87 5.47
C ILE A 72 -3.81 5.32 4.99
N ASN A 73 -4.92 6.08 5.02
CA ASN A 73 -4.89 7.50 4.65
C ASN A 73 -4.06 8.38 5.59
N ARG A 74 -3.67 7.88 6.78
CA ARG A 74 -2.75 8.57 7.69
C ARG A 74 -1.30 8.14 7.50
N VAL A 75 -1.04 7.07 6.75
CA VAL A 75 0.29 6.53 6.52
C VAL A 75 0.79 7.01 5.16
N THR A 76 1.78 7.90 5.17
CA THR A 76 2.41 8.49 3.96
C THR A 76 3.11 7.46 3.08
N PHE A 77 3.48 6.31 3.67
CA PHE A 77 4.15 5.21 2.98
C PHE A 77 3.45 4.76 1.69
N PHE A 78 2.12 4.78 1.66
CA PHE A 78 1.36 4.27 0.53
C PHE A 78 1.16 5.29 -0.59
N GLU A 79 1.56 6.55 -0.44
CA GLU A 79 1.26 7.64 -1.39
C GLU A 79 1.72 7.35 -2.82
N ASN A 80 2.86 6.67 -2.99
CA ASN A 80 3.47 6.39 -4.29
C ASN A 80 3.15 5.00 -4.86
N LEU A 81 2.33 4.19 -4.19
CA LEU A 81 1.96 2.86 -4.68
C LEU A 81 0.73 2.94 -5.60
N LYS A 82 0.64 2.07 -6.61
CA LYS A 82 -0.61 1.83 -7.35
C LYS A 82 -1.63 1.22 -6.40
N LYS A 83 -2.45 2.06 -5.78
CA LYS A 83 -3.35 1.68 -4.68
C LYS A 83 -4.54 0.85 -5.14
N GLU A 84 -4.92 0.93 -6.41
CA GLU A 84 -6.27 0.59 -6.88
C GLU A 84 -6.62 -0.89 -6.65
N MET A 85 -5.73 -1.82 -6.97
CA MET A 85 -5.93 -3.25 -6.71
C MET A 85 -5.24 -3.73 -5.45
N PHE A 86 -4.09 -3.14 -5.11
CA PHE A 86 -3.25 -3.58 -4.00
C PHE A 86 -3.94 -3.45 -2.65
N LEU A 87 -4.55 -2.28 -2.37
CA LEU A 87 -5.17 -2.02 -1.07
C LEU A 87 -6.42 -2.88 -0.81
N PRO A 88 -7.36 -3.05 -1.77
CA PRO A 88 -8.46 -4.00 -1.61
C PRO A 88 -8.00 -5.42 -1.30
N LEU A 89 -6.94 -5.92 -1.95
CA LEU A 89 -6.43 -7.27 -1.70
C LEU A 89 -5.74 -7.40 -0.34
N ILE A 90 -5.04 -6.36 0.13
CA ILE A 90 -4.51 -6.31 1.51
C ILE A 90 -5.65 -6.34 2.51
N PHE A 91 -6.66 -5.49 2.32
CA PHE A 91 -7.83 -5.44 3.20
C PHE A 91 -8.54 -6.79 3.25
N TYR A 92 -8.72 -7.42 2.09
CA TYR A 92 -9.26 -8.77 2.01
C TYR A 92 -8.44 -9.76 2.84
N ARG A 93 -7.11 -9.79 2.69
CA ARG A 93 -6.24 -10.71 3.43
C ARG A 93 -6.23 -10.47 4.94
N LEU A 94 -6.30 -9.21 5.38
CA LEU A 94 -6.29 -8.85 6.80
C LEU A 94 -7.63 -9.13 7.48
N CYS A 95 -8.74 -8.81 6.82
CA CYS A 95 -10.09 -8.98 7.38
C CYS A 95 -10.63 -10.40 7.19
N TYR A 96 -10.28 -11.06 6.09
CA TYR A 96 -10.82 -12.35 5.69
C TYR A 96 -9.74 -13.23 5.03
N PRO A 97 -8.92 -13.94 5.82
CA PRO A 97 -7.77 -14.72 5.33
C PRO A 97 -8.19 -16.00 4.60
N SER A 98 -8.88 -15.86 3.47
CA SER A 98 -9.39 -16.95 2.64
C SER A 98 -8.78 -16.94 1.25
N ALA A 99 -9.17 -17.91 0.43
CA ALA A 99 -8.65 -18.08 -0.94
C ALA A 99 -9.00 -16.88 -1.83
N MET A 100 -8.09 -16.49 -2.74
CA MET A 100 -8.27 -15.32 -3.61
C MET A 100 -9.50 -15.39 -4.52
N ARG A 101 -9.99 -16.60 -4.84
CA ARG A 101 -11.24 -16.77 -5.61
C ARG A 101 -12.48 -16.15 -4.96
N TYR A 102 -12.46 -15.93 -3.65
CA TYR A 102 -13.57 -15.31 -2.91
C TYR A 102 -13.43 -13.80 -2.75
N ALA A 103 -12.32 -13.20 -3.19
CA ALA A 103 -12.06 -11.77 -3.05
C ALA A 103 -13.14 -10.92 -3.74
N ARG A 104 -13.64 -11.36 -4.92
CA ARG A 104 -14.74 -10.69 -5.63
C ARG A 104 -16.03 -10.64 -4.81
N MET A 105 -16.42 -11.78 -4.25
CA MET A 105 -17.65 -11.89 -3.44
C MET A 105 -17.56 -11.00 -2.20
N TRP A 106 -16.41 -11.01 -1.52
CA TRP A 106 -16.14 -10.11 -0.41
C TRP A 106 -16.23 -8.65 -0.83
N TYR A 107 -15.58 -8.27 -1.94
CA TYR A 107 -15.56 -6.90 -2.44
C TYR A 107 -16.96 -6.37 -2.80
N GLU A 108 -17.81 -7.19 -3.43
CA GLU A 108 -19.16 -6.80 -3.84
C GLU A 108 -20.07 -6.48 -2.64
N GLY A 109 -19.86 -7.18 -1.52
CA GLY A 109 -20.59 -7.03 -0.25
C GLY A 109 -19.97 -6.05 0.75
N ASN A 110 -18.81 -5.45 0.45
CA ASN A 110 -18.06 -4.63 1.39
C ASN A 110 -17.97 -3.15 0.95
N ILE A 111 -17.86 -2.21 1.89
CA ILE A 111 -17.71 -0.78 1.63
C ILE A 111 -16.48 -0.43 0.79
N VAL A 112 -15.47 -1.29 0.74
CA VAL A 112 -14.25 -1.12 -0.08
C VAL A 112 -14.55 -0.77 -1.53
N ARG A 113 -15.65 -1.31 -2.11
CA ARG A 113 -16.11 -0.97 -3.47
C ARG A 113 -16.54 0.49 -3.67
N LYS A 114 -16.65 1.26 -2.59
CA LYS A 114 -16.91 2.71 -2.61
C LYS A 114 -15.63 3.53 -2.50
N PHE A 115 -14.53 2.91 -2.07
CA PHE A 115 -13.23 3.57 -1.95
C PHE A 115 -12.35 3.31 -3.17
N PHE A 116 -12.46 2.12 -3.75
CA PHE A 116 -11.67 1.69 -4.91
C PHE A 116 -12.63 1.25 -6.01
N ASP A 117 -12.42 1.74 -7.22
CA ASP A 117 -13.17 1.32 -8.41
C ASP A 117 -12.25 0.44 -9.27
N VAL A 118 -12.25 -0.86 -8.94
CA VAL A 118 -11.35 -1.84 -9.52
C VAL A 118 -12.07 -3.15 -9.82
N ASP A 119 -11.66 -3.83 -10.89
CA ASP A 119 -12.13 -5.17 -11.23
C ASP A 119 -11.35 -6.23 -10.42
N ILE A 120 -11.98 -6.79 -9.39
CA ILE A 120 -11.43 -7.87 -8.54
C ILE A 120 -11.85 -9.25 -9.06
N SER A 121 -11.91 -9.43 -10.39
CA SER A 121 -12.09 -10.77 -10.97
C SER A 121 -10.84 -11.63 -10.76
N SER A 122 -11.02 -12.95 -10.68
CA SER A 122 -9.91 -13.89 -10.48
C SER A 122 -8.83 -13.75 -11.54
N GLN A 123 -9.20 -13.46 -12.79
CA GLN A 123 -8.28 -13.22 -13.90
C GLN A 123 -7.41 -11.99 -13.62
N ARG A 124 -8.03 -10.86 -13.27
CA ARG A 124 -7.32 -9.61 -12.96
C ARG A 124 -6.42 -9.73 -11.74
N ILE A 125 -6.88 -10.44 -10.71
CA ILE A 125 -6.04 -10.73 -9.54
C ILE A 125 -4.81 -11.55 -9.96
N SER A 126 -4.98 -12.59 -10.78
CA SER A 126 -3.85 -13.40 -11.24
C SER A 126 -2.84 -12.59 -12.06
N GLU A 127 -3.31 -11.80 -13.02
CA GLU A 127 -2.47 -10.89 -13.82
C GLU A 127 -1.68 -9.92 -12.92
N PHE A 128 -2.37 -9.32 -11.94
CA PHE A 128 -1.75 -8.40 -10.99
C PHE A 128 -0.74 -9.07 -10.07
N LEU A 129 -1.03 -10.26 -9.56
CA LEU A 129 -0.11 -11.03 -8.72
C LEU A 129 1.13 -11.51 -9.50
N GLU A 130 0.97 -11.79 -10.79
CA GLU A 130 2.09 -12.10 -11.69
C GLU A 130 2.96 -10.86 -11.92
N GLU A 131 2.35 -9.69 -12.19
CA GLU A 131 3.06 -8.41 -12.34
C GLU A 131 3.89 -8.07 -11.09
N ILE A 132 3.29 -8.02 -9.90
CA ILE A 132 4.03 -7.71 -8.66
C ILE A 132 4.99 -8.84 -8.23
N GLY A 133 4.81 -10.03 -8.81
CA GLY A 133 5.68 -11.19 -8.65
C GLY A 133 7.02 -11.04 -9.38
N ASP A 134 7.10 -10.14 -10.36
CA ASP A 134 8.30 -9.89 -11.15
C ASP A 134 9.44 -9.35 -10.27
N GLU A 135 10.63 -9.95 -10.44
CA GLU A 135 11.79 -9.63 -9.63
C GLU A 135 12.27 -8.18 -9.85
N SER A 136 12.14 -7.64 -11.06
CA SER A 136 12.54 -6.27 -11.36
C SER A 136 11.66 -5.25 -10.63
N ILE A 137 10.35 -5.49 -10.58
CA ILE A 137 9.39 -4.66 -9.84
C ILE A 137 9.65 -4.74 -8.33
N GLN A 138 9.90 -5.94 -7.80
CA GLN A 138 10.26 -6.11 -6.38
C GLN A 138 11.54 -5.38 -6.02
N ARG A 139 12.58 -5.47 -6.87
CA ARG A 139 13.86 -4.76 -6.67
C ARG A 139 13.68 -3.25 -6.70
N GLU A 140 12.89 -2.74 -7.63
CA GLU A 140 12.58 -1.31 -7.73
C GLU A 140 11.81 -0.84 -6.48
N PHE A 141 10.80 -1.59 -6.05
CA PHE A 141 10.07 -1.32 -4.82
C PHE A 141 11.02 -1.23 -3.62
N PHE A 142 11.88 -2.24 -3.38
CA PHE A 142 12.79 -2.23 -2.23
C PHE A 142 13.80 -1.08 -2.29
N LYS A 143 14.26 -0.72 -3.49
CA LYS A 143 15.16 0.41 -3.69
C LYS A 143 14.50 1.73 -3.27
N GLU A 144 13.26 1.98 -3.68
CA GLU A 144 12.54 3.20 -3.27
C GLU A 144 12.07 3.13 -1.82
N TYR A 145 11.68 1.95 -1.33
CA TYR A 145 11.31 1.68 0.06
C TYR A 145 12.44 2.02 1.02
N ILE A 146 13.63 1.45 0.80
CA ILE A 146 14.81 1.63 1.64
C ILE A 146 15.28 3.08 1.67
N ARG A 147 15.04 3.87 0.61
CA ARG A 147 15.35 5.32 0.61
C ARG A 147 14.45 6.12 1.53
N GLN A 148 13.20 5.70 1.72
CA GLN A 148 12.23 6.42 2.54
C GLN A 148 12.41 6.15 4.03
N ILE A 149 12.97 4.98 4.38
CA ILE A 149 13.30 4.64 5.75
C ILE A 149 14.77 4.92 6.00
N THR A 150 15.12 5.63 7.07
CA THR A 150 16.53 5.74 7.49
C THR A 150 16.87 4.48 8.29
N PRO A 151 17.58 3.49 7.74
CA PRO A 151 17.87 2.26 8.47
C PRO A 151 18.83 2.60 9.61
N SER A 152 18.61 2.02 10.78
CA SER A 152 19.53 2.14 11.92
C SER A 152 20.80 1.32 11.70
N GLU A 153 21.75 1.44 12.63
CA GLU A 153 23.07 0.79 12.57
C GLU A 153 23.03 -0.76 12.58
N GLY A 154 21.86 -1.39 12.74
CA GLY A 154 21.74 -2.83 12.87
C GLY A 154 20.59 -3.45 12.07
N ILE A 155 20.83 -4.64 11.52
CA ILE A 155 19.81 -5.48 10.88
C ILE A 155 19.68 -6.81 11.64
N VAL A 156 18.50 -7.39 11.62
CA VAL A 156 18.26 -8.78 12.02
C VAL A 156 17.84 -9.55 10.77
N ILE A 157 18.45 -10.72 10.57
CA ILE A 157 18.12 -11.62 9.46
C ILE A 157 17.60 -12.90 10.08
N ASP A 158 16.40 -13.30 9.69
CA ASP A 158 15.81 -14.57 10.08
C ASP A 158 15.32 -15.32 8.85
N THR A 159 15.30 -16.65 8.95
CA THR A 159 14.80 -17.53 7.90
C THR A 159 13.69 -18.41 8.45
N THR A 160 12.50 -18.29 7.87
CA THR A 160 11.33 -19.08 8.25
C THR A 160 11.01 -20.10 7.16
N ALA A 161 10.82 -21.36 7.53
CA ALA A 161 10.27 -22.35 6.62
C ALA A 161 8.76 -22.12 6.43
N LEU A 162 8.31 -22.10 5.19
CA LEU A 162 6.91 -21.98 4.81
C LEU A 162 6.48 -23.26 4.07
N PRO A 163 5.54 -24.03 4.63
CA PRO A 163 4.96 -25.18 3.95
C PRO A 163 4.44 -24.78 2.56
N ASN A 164 4.82 -25.54 1.53
CA ASN A 164 4.43 -25.25 0.16
C ASN A 164 4.24 -26.53 -0.67
N GLN A 165 2.97 -26.84 -0.93
CA GLN A 165 2.60 -27.97 -1.81
C GLN A 165 2.55 -27.59 -3.29
N ILE A 166 2.74 -26.31 -3.64
CA ILE A 166 2.76 -25.88 -5.05
C ILE A 166 4.05 -26.38 -5.70
N ASN A 167 3.91 -26.94 -6.91
CA ASN A 167 5.03 -27.42 -7.69
C ASN A 167 5.74 -26.28 -8.44
N ILE A 168 6.54 -25.49 -7.72
CA ILE A 168 7.42 -24.46 -8.31
C ILE A 168 8.90 -24.87 -8.14
N PRO A 169 9.83 -24.37 -8.98
CA PRO A 169 11.25 -24.75 -8.93
C PRO A 169 11.92 -24.55 -7.57
N ARG A 170 11.42 -23.63 -6.75
CA ARG A 170 11.96 -23.31 -5.42
C ARG A 170 11.35 -24.13 -4.28
N SER A 171 10.34 -24.96 -4.55
CA SER A 171 9.78 -25.84 -3.53
C SER A 171 10.69 -27.06 -3.34
N SER A 172 11.16 -27.27 -2.13
CA SER A 172 12.08 -28.38 -1.82
C SER A 172 11.67 -29.07 -0.54
N TRP A 173 11.96 -30.37 -0.44
CA TRP A 173 11.82 -31.08 0.82
C TRP A 173 12.82 -30.53 1.83
N GLY A 174 12.35 -30.30 3.06
CA GLY A 174 13.21 -29.93 4.17
C GLY A 174 12.62 -30.37 5.50
N TRP A 175 13.41 -30.19 6.54
CA TRP A 175 13.05 -30.54 7.91
C TRP A 175 12.54 -29.31 8.65
N HIS A 176 11.33 -29.37 9.19
CA HIS A 176 10.75 -28.33 10.03
C HIS A 176 9.78 -28.95 11.03
N ASN A 177 9.80 -28.48 12.29
CA ASN A 177 8.92 -28.96 13.37
C ASN A 177 8.80 -30.48 13.48
N GLU A 178 9.92 -31.19 13.40
CA GLU A 178 10.01 -32.67 13.49
C GLU A 178 9.38 -33.46 12.34
N GLU A 179 8.96 -32.78 11.25
CA GLU A 179 8.42 -33.41 10.06
C GLU A 179 9.22 -33.06 8.79
N ILE A 180 9.15 -33.96 7.79
CA ILE A 180 9.67 -33.70 6.45
C ILE A 180 8.54 -33.18 5.59
N GLU A 181 8.60 -31.92 5.21
CA GLU A 181 7.60 -31.28 4.38
C GLU A 181 8.21 -30.56 3.17
N LYS A 182 7.41 -30.43 2.11
CA LYS A 182 7.77 -29.62 0.95
C LYS A 182 7.58 -28.16 1.34
N GLN A 183 8.64 -27.38 1.27
CA GLN A 183 8.68 -26.02 1.80
C GLN A 183 9.43 -25.06 0.86
N ILE A 184 9.14 -23.77 1.03
CA ILE A 184 10.00 -22.67 0.61
C ILE A 184 10.53 -22.00 1.88
N LYS A 185 11.75 -21.48 1.86
CA LYS A 185 12.25 -20.66 2.99
C LYS A 185 12.03 -19.19 2.64
N LEU A 186 11.46 -18.42 3.57
CA LEU A 186 11.41 -16.96 3.50
C LEU A 186 12.54 -16.41 4.34
N LEU A 187 13.48 -15.70 3.72
CA LEU A 187 14.44 -14.88 4.42
C LEU A 187 13.86 -13.48 4.57
N LEU A 188 13.81 -12.99 5.80
CA LEU A 188 13.34 -11.66 6.13
C LEU A 188 14.49 -10.87 6.79
N VAL A 189 14.68 -9.64 6.31
CA VAL A 189 15.61 -8.68 6.88
C VAL A 189 14.79 -7.57 7.51
N ILE A 190 14.99 -7.33 8.81
CA ILE A 190 14.32 -6.26 9.54
C ILE A 190 15.35 -5.28 10.12
N ASP A 191 14.95 -4.02 10.22
CA ASP A 191 15.72 -3.03 10.98
C ASP A 191 15.62 -3.33 12.47
N ARG A 192 16.75 -3.37 13.17
CA ARG A 192 16.78 -3.75 14.59
C ARG A 192 16.04 -2.75 15.48
N SER A 193 16.10 -1.45 15.15
CA SER A 193 15.55 -0.40 16.01
C SER A 193 14.06 -0.16 15.80
N THR A 194 13.63 -0.16 14.54
CA THR A 194 12.25 0.17 14.14
C THR A 194 11.39 -1.07 13.89
N SER A 195 12.01 -2.25 13.78
CA SER A 195 11.36 -3.50 13.38
C SER A 195 10.71 -3.43 11.99
N LEU A 196 11.07 -2.45 11.16
CA LEU A 196 10.54 -2.32 9.80
C LEU A 196 11.18 -3.37 8.88
N PRO A 197 10.39 -4.07 8.04
CA PRO A 197 10.92 -5.00 7.04
C PRO A 197 11.74 -4.27 5.99
N LEU A 198 13.06 -4.48 5.96
CA LEU A 198 13.95 -3.85 4.98
C LEU A 198 13.94 -4.56 3.64
N PHE A 199 13.88 -5.89 3.66
CA PHE A 199 14.03 -6.72 2.48
C PHE A 199 13.51 -8.13 2.78
N PHE A 200 13.00 -8.83 1.77
CA PHE A 200 12.76 -10.26 1.88
C PHE A 200 13.12 -10.98 0.58
N ARG A 201 13.35 -12.28 0.67
CA ARG A 201 13.41 -13.18 -0.49
C ARG A 201 12.93 -14.57 -0.14
N TYR A 202 12.36 -15.25 -1.13
CA TYR A 202 12.12 -16.68 -1.06
C TYR A 202 13.35 -17.43 -1.59
N ILE A 203 13.74 -18.50 -0.91
CA ILE A 203 14.84 -19.39 -1.28
C ILE A 203 14.35 -20.83 -1.27
N ALA A 204 15.05 -21.70 -2.00
CA ALA A 204 14.74 -23.12 -1.97
C ALA A 204 15.04 -23.71 -0.59
N GLY A 205 14.18 -24.60 -0.11
CA GLY A 205 14.22 -25.11 1.27
C GLY A 205 15.52 -25.82 1.65
N ASN A 206 16.30 -26.25 0.67
CA ASN A 206 17.55 -27.00 0.80
C ASN A 206 18.84 -26.16 0.68
N ILE A 207 18.74 -24.84 0.51
CA ILE A 207 19.93 -23.98 0.37
C ILE A 207 20.61 -23.78 1.74
N VAL A 208 21.94 -23.80 1.73
CA VAL A 208 22.79 -23.54 2.91
C VAL A 208 22.63 -22.09 3.36
N ASP A 209 22.40 -21.87 4.65
CA ASP A 209 22.05 -20.55 5.18
C ASP A 209 23.22 -19.55 5.04
N VAL A 210 24.49 -19.99 5.12
CA VAL A 210 25.68 -19.11 5.05
C VAL A 210 25.84 -18.42 3.70
N SER A 211 25.68 -19.14 2.58
CA SER A 211 25.79 -18.55 1.24
C SER A 211 24.64 -17.57 0.99
N THR A 212 23.46 -17.90 1.51
CA THR A 212 22.27 -17.04 1.43
C THR A 212 22.45 -15.75 2.23
N LEU A 213 22.98 -15.84 3.44
CA LEU A 213 23.31 -14.68 4.27
C LEU A 213 24.31 -13.77 3.56
N LYS A 214 25.40 -14.33 3.01
CA LYS A 214 26.40 -13.57 2.27
C LYS A 214 25.79 -12.84 1.07
N ALA A 215 25.00 -13.54 0.25
CA ALA A 215 24.32 -12.93 -0.90
C ALA A 215 23.32 -11.85 -0.47
N THR A 216 22.64 -12.04 0.67
CA THR A 216 21.70 -11.05 1.21
C THR A 216 22.44 -9.79 1.67
N VAL A 217 23.56 -9.94 2.39
CA VAL A 217 24.39 -8.80 2.81
C VAL A 217 24.97 -8.06 1.60
N GLU A 218 25.47 -8.76 0.58
CA GLU A 218 25.96 -8.14 -0.66
C GLU A 218 24.88 -7.39 -1.45
N GLU A 219 23.64 -7.87 -1.42
CA GLU A 219 22.53 -7.20 -2.08
C GLU A 219 22.05 -5.99 -1.27
N LEU A 220 21.94 -6.14 0.05
CA LEU A 220 21.66 -5.03 0.96
C LEU A 220 22.71 -3.95 0.87
N SER A 221 24.00 -4.27 0.71
CA SER A 221 25.06 -3.27 0.52
C SER A 221 24.94 -2.54 -0.81
N THR A 222 24.44 -3.22 -1.84
CA THR A 222 24.14 -2.59 -3.13
C THR A 222 22.91 -1.67 -3.05
N LEU A 223 21.91 -2.05 -2.26
CA LEU A 223 20.68 -1.27 -2.01
C LEU A 223 20.91 -0.10 -1.04
N LYS A 224 21.77 -0.30 -0.03
CA LYS A 224 22.07 0.67 1.02
C LYS A 224 23.21 1.62 0.68
N ALA A 225 24.22 1.19 -0.08
CA ALA A 225 25.48 1.91 -0.36
C ALA A 225 25.70 3.14 0.53
N THR A 226 25.82 2.90 1.83
CA THR A 226 26.06 3.94 2.84
C THR A 226 27.53 4.29 2.85
N VAL A 227 27.85 5.52 3.23
CA VAL A 227 29.23 6.06 3.22
C VAL A 227 30.16 5.17 4.02
N GLU A 228 29.68 4.62 5.14
CA GLU A 228 30.41 3.76 6.07
C GLU A 228 30.87 2.46 5.40
N GLU A 229 30.07 1.86 4.53
CA GLU A 229 30.37 0.59 3.88
C GLU A 229 31.33 0.77 2.70
N VAL A 230 31.21 1.89 1.97
CA VAL A 230 32.22 2.34 1.01
C VAL A 230 33.55 2.52 1.74
N LEU A 231 33.55 3.21 2.88
CA LEU A 231 34.75 3.42 3.68
C LEU A 231 35.32 2.11 4.26
N LEU A 232 34.49 1.15 4.70
CA LEU A 232 34.93 -0.17 5.18
C LEU A 232 35.54 -1.03 4.07
N THR A 233 34.94 -1.01 2.88
CA THR A 233 35.45 -1.75 1.70
C THR A 233 36.77 -1.15 1.19
N LEU A 234 36.88 0.18 1.24
CA LEU A 234 38.10 0.90 0.88
C LEU A 234 39.17 0.86 1.99
N ARG A 235 38.79 0.66 3.26
CA ARG A 235 39.72 0.56 4.40
C ARG A 235 40.74 -0.58 4.21
N ASN A 236 40.37 -1.63 3.50
CA ASN A 236 41.24 -2.76 3.23
C ASN A 236 42.12 -2.60 1.97
N LEU A 237 41.98 -1.49 1.23
CA LEU A 237 42.88 -1.15 0.13
C LEU A 237 44.18 -0.56 0.70
N LYS A 238 45.29 -1.28 0.53
CA LYS A 238 46.59 -0.87 1.05
C LYS A 238 47.47 -0.33 -0.07
N CYS A 239 48.52 0.40 0.29
CA CYS A 239 49.63 0.70 -0.60
C CYS A 239 50.95 0.29 0.06
N LYS A 240 51.97 0.04 -0.77
CA LYS A 240 53.35 -0.14 -0.34
C LYS A 240 54.07 1.17 -0.58
N VAL A 241 54.81 1.64 0.41
CA VAL A 241 55.57 2.89 0.36
C VAL A 241 57.05 2.53 0.29
N TYR A 242 57.74 3.06 -0.71
CA TYR A 242 59.19 2.97 -0.93
C TYR A 242 59.80 4.38 -0.79
N GLU A 243 61.12 4.54 -0.90
CA GLU A 243 61.79 5.84 -0.70
C GLU A 243 61.25 6.93 -1.62
N ASP A 244 61.04 6.60 -2.91
CA ASP A 244 60.65 7.58 -3.94
C ASP A 244 59.27 7.28 -4.56
N GLU A 245 58.58 6.20 -4.16
CA GLU A 245 57.32 5.79 -4.78
C GLU A 245 56.33 5.07 -3.85
N ILE A 246 55.04 5.25 -4.12
CA ILE A 246 53.92 4.52 -3.53
C ILE A 246 53.32 3.63 -4.59
N ILE A 247 53.20 2.34 -4.32
CA ILE A 247 52.53 1.36 -5.18
C ILE A 247 51.21 0.96 -4.53
N VAL A 248 50.09 1.27 -5.19
CA VAL A 248 48.75 0.93 -4.70
C VAL A 248 48.46 -0.54 -4.97
N GLN A 249 47.93 -1.27 -3.98
CA GLN A 249 47.52 -2.66 -4.16
C GLN A 249 46.46 -2.79 -5.27
N GLU A 250 46.49 -3.88 -6.01
CA GLU A 250 45.50 -4.14 -7.05
C GLU A 250 44.07 -4.15 -6.48
N LEU A 251 43.19 -3.36 -7.11
CA LEU A 251 41.80 -3.23 -6.72
C LEU A 251 41.06 -4.55 -6.93
N THR A 252 40.33 -4.99 -5.91
CA THR A 252 39.34 -6.06 -6.06
C THR A 252 38.19 -5.62 -6.97
N LYS A 253 37.41 -6.57 -7.50
CA LYS A 253 36.25 -6.30 -8.37
C LYS A 253 35.23 -5.35 -7.71
N GLN A 254 35.03 -5.46 -6.40
CA GLN A 254 34.14 -4.58 -5.64
C GLN A 254 34.72 -3.16 -5.51
N GLN A 255 35.99 -3.02 -5.15
CA GLN A 255 36.66 -1.71 -5.04
C GLN A 255 36.71 -0.97 -6.39
N ARG A 256 36.98 -1.70 -7.49
CA ARG A 256 36.98 -1.11 -8.84
C ARG A 256 35.61 -0.53 -9.21
N LYS A 257 34.53 -1.26 -8.97
CA LYS A 257 33.16 -0.76 -9.19
C LYS A 257 32.84 0.49 -8.37
N ILE A 258 33.35 0.58 -7.13
CA ILE A 258 33.19 1.76 -6.26
C ILE A 258 33.88 2.97 -6.91
N PHE A 259 35.16 2.87 -7.26
CA PHE A 259 35.91 3.99 -7.86
C PHE A 259 35.35 4.41 -9.22
N GLU A 260 34.94 3.47 -10.07
CA GLU A 260 34.27 3.75 -11.36
C GLU A 260 32.97 4.53 -11.16
N LYS A 261 32.15 4.14 -10.17
CA LYS A 261 30.87 4.80 -9.87
C LYS A 261 31.03 6.25 -9.42
N PHE A 262 32.14 6.59 -8.78
CA PHE A 262 32.47 7.96 -8.38
C PHE A 262 33.35 8.69 -9.40
N SER A 263 33.68 8.06 -10.53
CA SER A 263 34.58 8.61 -11.56
C SER A 263 35.96 9.02 -11.00
N ILE A 264 36.44 8.29 -10.00
CA ILE A 264 37.75 8.53 -9.37
C ILE A 264 38.76 7.56 -9.97
N MET A 265 39.85 8.09 -10.54
CA MET A 265 40.95 7.29 -11.07
C MET A 265 41.93 6.96 -9.95
N VAL A 266 42.21 5.67 -9.75
CA VAL A 266 43.21 5.21 -8.78
C VAL A 266 44.52 4.90 -9.52
N PRO A 267 45.61 5.63 -9.25
CA PRO A 267 46.90 5.39 -9.89
C PRO A 267 47.54 4.09 -9.38
N LYS A 268 48.24 3.37 -10.26
CA LYS A 268 48.96 2.13 -9.89
C LYS A 268 50.23 2.42 -9.11
N SER A 269 50.93 3.50 -9.45
CA SER A 269 52.07 4.04 -8.72
C SER A 269 51.99 5.56 -8.67
N MET A 270 52.54 6.14 -7.61
CA MET A 270 52.66 7.58 -7.41
C MET A 270 54.08 7.87 -6.92
N GLY A 271 54.75 8.88 -7.46
CA GLY A 271 56.00 9.38 -6.86
C GLY A 271 55.73 10.05 -5.52
N ILE A 272 56.68 9.96 -4.59
CA ILE A 272 56.66 10.68 -3.31
C ILE A 272 57.44 11.99 -3.44
#